data_AF-A0A444WYM7-F1
#
_entry.id   AF-A0A444WYM7-F1
#
_cell.length_a   1.000
_cell.length_b   1.000
_cell.length_c   1.000
_cell.angle_alpha   90.00
_cell.angle_beta   90.00
_cell.angle_gamma   90.00
#
_symmetry.space_group_name_H-M   'P 1'
#
loop_
_entity.id
_entity.type
_entity.pdbx_description
1 polymer ?
#
loop_
_entity_poly.entity_id
_entity_poly.type
_entity_poly.pdbx_seq_one_letter_code
_entity_poly.pdbx_strand_id
1 'polypeptide(L)'
;MDNFVWRVLPLFALLVAFVTFFYLQDSYKAQFSPFIKLPVDDDNECSLLPFRHYWISSKRILTPQGFISGSVEINEGKIVSVVEGYGKQGNSRQEEVIDYGEAVVMPGLIDV
;
A
#
# COMPACT_ATOMS: atom_id res chain seq x y z
N MET A 1 20.73 -54.01 4.80
CA MET A 1 19.82 -52.89 5.14
C MET A 1 20.01 -51.69 4.21
N ASP A 2 20.89 -51.83 3.21
CA ASP A 2 21.46 -50.69 2.46
C ASP A 2 20.56 -50.24 1.30
N ASN A 3 19.86 -51.18 0.64
CA ASN A 3 18.91 -50.85 -0.42
C ASN A 3 17.73 -50.00 0.04
N PHE A 4 17.30 -50.14 1.30
CA PHE A 4 16.20 -49.35 1.83
C PHE A 4 16.65 -47.92 2.14
N VAL A 5 17.84 -47.77 2.72
CA VAL A 5 18.44 -46.45 3.01
C VAL A 5 18.66 -45.67 1.71
N TRP A 6 19.26 -46.29 0.69
CA TRP A 6 19.51 -45.63 -0.60
C TRP A 6 18.24 -45.25 -1.38
N ARG A 7 17.13 -45.95 -1.15
CA ARG A 7 15.84 -45.63 -1.77
C ARG A 7 15.07 -44.52 -1.04
N VAL A 8 15.26 -44.37 0.26
CA VAL A 8 14.53 -43.40 1.10
C VAL A 8 15.23 -42.05 1.17
N LEU A 9 16.55 -42.00 1.01
CA LEU A 9 17.34 -40.76 0.94
C LEU A 9 16.82 -39.72 -0.08
N PRO A 10 16.53 -40.05 -1.35
CA PRO A 10 16.05 -39.06 -2.32
C PRO A 10 14.64 -38.54 -1.97
N LEU A 11 13.78 -39.39 -1.40
CA LEU A 11 12.45 -39.00 -0.93
C LEU A 11 12.53 -38.02 0.24
N PHE A 12 13.46 -38.26 1.18
CA PHE A 12 13.71 -37.37 2.30
C PHE A 12 14.27 -36.02 1.82
N ALA A 13 15.19 -36.03 0.86
CA ALA A 13 15.73 -34.81 0.26
C ALA A 13 14.63 -33.98 -0.44
N LEU A 14 13.69 -34.63 -1.15
CA LEU A 14 12.53 -33.96 -1.75
C LEU A 14 11.60 -33.36 -0.69
N LEU A 15 11.34 -34.07 0.40
CA LEU A 15 10.52 -33.57 1.51
C LEU A 15 11.16 -32.36 2.18
N VAL A 16 12.47 -32.41 2.44
CA VAL A 16 13.21 -31.29 3.00
C VAL A 16 13.22 -30.11 2.04
N ALA A 17 13.40 -30.32 0.73
CA ALA A 17 13.32 -29.28 -0.29
C ALA A 17 11.91 -28.64 -0.36
N PHE A 18 10.86 -29.45 -0.25
CA PHE A 18 9.48 -28.96 -0.24
C PHE A 18 9.21 -28.11 1.01
N VAL A 19 9.53 -28.62 2.20
CA VAL A 19 9.33 -27.89 3.47
C VAL A 19 10.15 -26.60 3.49
N THR A 20 11.42 -26.64 3.05
CA THR A 20 12.26 -25.43 2.98
C THR A 20 11.75 -24.43 1.94
N PHE A 21 11.24 -24.90 0.80
CA PHE A 21 10.60 -24.03 -0.20
C PHE A 21 9.39 -23.31 0.38
N PHE A 22 8.44 -24.01 1.04
CA PHE A 22 7.26 -23.39 1.65
C PHE A 22 7.60 -22.50 2.86
N TYR A 23 8.58 -22.90 3.68
CA TYR A 23 9.04 -22.09 4.82
C TYR A 23 9.73 -20.80 4.36
N LEU A 24 10.56 -20.89 3.32
CA LEU A 24 11.13 -19.72 2.66
C LEU A 24 10.04 -18.95 1.88
N GLN A 25 8.96 -19.59 1.42
CA GLN A 25 7.77 -18.89 0.88
C GLN A 25 7.13 -17.96 1.88
N ASP A 26 6.83 -18.47 3.05
CA ASP A 26 6.24 -17.64 4.10
C ASP A 26 7.23 -16.58 4.60
N SER A 27 8.53 -16.91 4.71
CA SER A 27 9.54 -15.91 5.10
C SER A 27 9.74 -14.83 4.04
N TYR A 28 9.74 -15.14 2.73
CA TYR A 28 9.82 -14.09 1.73
C TYR A 28 8.53 -13.25 1.71
N LYS A 29 7.36 -13.85 1.94
CA LYS A 29 6.11 -13.08 2.07
C LYS A 29 6.14 -12.17 3.30
N ALA A 30 6.77 -12.61 4.39
CA ALA A 30 6.88 -11.85 5.64
C ALA A 30 8.06 -10.86 5.68
N GLN A 31 9.09 -11.04 4.86
CA GLN A 31 10.26 -10.17 4.81
C GLN A 31 10.21 -9.15 3.66
N PHE A 32 9.41 -9.42 2.61
CA PHE A 32 9.02 -8.42 1.61
C PHE A 32 7.71 -7.69 1.97
N SER A 33 7.09 -7.97 3.12
CA SER A 33 5.99 -7.16 3.66
C SER A 33 6.46 -5.91 4.43
N PRO A 34 7.50 -5.22 3.92
CA PRO A 34 7.36 -3.76 3.77
C PRO A 34 7.79 -3.23 2.39
N PHE A 35 8.27 -4.08 1.47
CA PHE A 35 8.90 -3.64 0.21
C PHE A 35 8.25 -4.15 -1.09
N ILE A 36 7.45 -5.21 -1.08
CA ILE A 36 6.74 -5.71 -2.27
C ILE A 36 5.26 -5.87 -1.93
N LYS A 37 4.59 -4.74 -1.78
CA LYS A 37 3.17 -4.59 -2.12
C LYS A 37 3.08 -3.64 -3.30
N LEU A 38 3.75 -4.02 -4.39
CA LEU A 38 3.70 -3.29 -5.64
C LEU A 38 2.92 -4.17 -6.62
N PRO A 39 1.58 -3.99 -6.76
CA PRO A 39 1.01 -4.18 -8.07
C PRO A 39 1.55 -3.01 -8.91
N VAL A 40 2.74 -3.20 -9.50
CA VAL A 40 3.14 -2.45 -10.69
C VAL A 40 2.13 -2.88 -11.73
N ASP A 41 1.05 -2.13 -11.84
CA ASP A 41 0.22 -2.20 -13.02
C ASP A 41 1.04 -1.61 -14.16
N ASP A 42 1.15 -2.40 -15.22
CA ASP A 42 2.07 -2.28 -16.35
C ASP A 42 1.77 -1.10 -17.28
N ASP A 43 1.10 -0.05 -16.82
CA ASP A 43 0.68 1.10 -17.65
C ASP A 43 0.93 2.44 -16.94
N ASN A 44 2.20 2.89 -16.95
CA ASN A 44 2.61 4.30 -17.08
C ASN A 44 1.97 5.41 -16.19
N GLU A 45 1.66 5.16 -14.92
CA GLU A 45 1.31 6.26 -14.00
C GLU A 45 2.39 6.43 -12.93
N CYS A 46 3.34 7.34 -13.19
CA CYS A 46 4.31 7.79 -12.19
C CYS A 46 3.60 8.53 -11.05
N SER A 47 3.07 7.81 -10.07
CA SER A 47 2.57 8.35 -8.81
C SER A 47 3.67 8.29 -7.74
N LEU A 48 3.84 9.37 -6.97
CA LEU A 48 4.79 9.42 -5.84
C LEU A 48 4.42 8.44 -4.71
N LEU A 49 3.18 7.96 -4.69
CA LEU A 49 2.62 7.14 -3.62
C LEU A 49 2.27 5.74 -4.15
N PRO A 50 2.55 4.67 -3.37
CA PRO A 50 2.30 3.30 -3.80
C PRO A 50 0.82 2.88 -3.69
N PHE A 51 -0.08 3.82 -3.40
CA PHE A 51 -1.51 3.58 -3.21
C PHE A 51 -2.31 4.28 -4.30
N ARG A 52 -3.34 3.60 -4.81
CA ARG A 52 -4.31 4.16 -5.76
C ARG A 52 -5.46 4.88 -5.09
N HIS A 53 -5.88 4.37 -3.93
CA HIS A 53 -6.97 4.91 -3.12
C HIS A 53 -6.45 5.24 -1.74
N TYR A 54 -6.46 6.52 -1.38
CA TYR A 54 -5.95 7.03 -0.12
C TYR A 54 -6.60 8.36 0.24
N TRP A 55 -6.45 8.75 1.51
CA TRP A 55 -6.89 10.03 2.04
C TRP A 55 -5.71 10.93 2.35
N ILE A 56 -5.89 12.22 2.11
CA ILE A 56 -4.98 13.27 2.58
C ILE A 56 -5.71 14.02 3.69
N SER A 57 -5.19 14.05 4.91
CA SER A 57 -5.79 14.81 6.02
C SER A 57 -4.95 16.04 6.35
N SER A 58 -5.60 17.17 6.59
CA SER A 58 -4.95 18.40 7.05
C SER A 58 -5.94 19.30 7.79
N LYS A 59 -5.44 20.06 8.75
CA LYS A 59 -6.22 21.13 9.41
C LYS A 59 -6.42 22.36 8.52
N ARG A 60 -5.70 22.45 7.39
CA ARG A 60 -5.68 23.60 6.48
C ARG A 60 -5.69 23.14 5.01
N ILE A 61 -6.85 22.74 4.52
CA ILE A 61 -7.10 22.48 3.10
C ILE A 61 -7.65 23.76 2.47
N LEU A 62 -7.00 24.25 1.42
CA LEU A 62 -7.48 25.40 0.65
C LEU A 62 -8.57 24.95 -0.33
N THR A 63 -9.76 25.52 -0.18
CA THR A 63 -10.89 25.37 -1.10
C THR A 63 -11.28 26.74 -1.66
N PRO A 64 -12.15 26.81 -2.69
CA PRO A 64 -12.66 28.07 -3.19
C PRO A 64 -13.38 28.92 -2.13
N GLN A 65 -13.87 28.30 -1.05
CA GLN A 65 -14.57 28.98 0.06
C GLN A 65 -13.62 29.44 1.18
N GLY A 66 -12.34 29.07 1.14
CA GLY A 66 -11.34 29.41 2.15
C GLY A 66 -10.61 28.18 2.68
N PHE A 67 -10.07 28.29 3.90
CA PHE A 67 -9.42 27.15 4.56
C PHE A 67 -10.43 26.33 5.35
N ILE A 68 -10.40 25.01 5.16
CA ILE A 68 -11.16 24.06 5.97
C ILE A 68 -10.23 23.07 6.66
N SER A 69 -10.65 22.58 7.81
CA SER A 69 -10.03 21.42 8.45
C SER A 69 -10.73 20.16 7.95
N GLY A 70 -10.03 19.22 7.33
CA GLY A 70 -10.69 18.11 6.66
C GLY A 70 -9.79 17.03 6.09
N SER A 71 -10.38 16.25 5.19
CA SER A 71 -9.69 15.20 4.44
C SER A 71 -10.10 15.24 2.96
N VAL A 72 -9.16 14.91 2.08
CA VAL A 72 -9.37 14.77 0.62
C VAL A 72 -9.21 13.30 0.27
N GLU A 73 -10.20 12.73 -0.39
CA GLU A 73 -10.15 11.37 -0.92
C GLU A 73 -9.58 11.38 -2.34
N ILE A 74 -8.57 10.56 -2.56
CA ILE A 74 -7.97 10.33 -3.88
C ILE A 74 -8.25 8.89 -4.28
N ASN A 75 -8.80 8.68 -5.47
CA ASN A 75 -8.96 7.36 -6.06
C ASN A 75 -8.53 7.41 -7.53
N GLU A 76 -7.62 6.52 -7.91
CA GLU A 76 -7.05 6.43 -9.26
C GLU A 76 -6.55 7.79 -9.78
N GLY A 77 -5.79 8.50 -8.93
CA GLY A 77 -5.19 9.80 -9.26
C GLY A 77 -6.18 10.98 -9.32
N LYS A 78 -7.47 10.75 -9.04
CA LYS A 78 -8.52 11.78 -9.08
C LYS A 78 -9.02 12.09 -7.67
N ILE A 79 -9.36 13.36 -7.45
CA ILE A 79 -10.06 13.78 -6.23
C ILE A 79 -11.52 13.32 -6.33
N VAL A 80 -11.93 12.43 -5.44
CA VAL A 80 -13.30 11.88 -5.40
C VAL A 80 -14.17 12.65 -4.44
N SER A 81 -13.61 13.07 -3.30
CA SER A 81 -14.35 13.82 -2.29
C SER A 81 -13.45 14.73 -1.46
N VAL A 82 -14.04 15.77 -0.89
CA VAL A 82 -13.43 16.65 0.12
C VAL A 82 -14.41 16.73 1.29
N VAL A 83 -13.96 16.31 2.47
CA VAL A 83 -14.82 16.15 3.65
C VAL A 83 -14.33 17.05 4.78
N GLU A 84 -15.27 17.72 5.45
CA GLU A 84 -14.96 18.58 6.60
C GLU A 84 -14.87 17.79 7.92
N GLY A 85 -13.78 18.02 8.64
CA GLY A 85 -13.40 17.37 9.89
C GLY A 85 -12.06 16.63 9.79
N TYR A 86 -11.06 17.09 10.54
CA TYR A 86 -9.75 16.44 10.59
C TYR A 86 -9.84 15.01 11.10
N GLY A 87 -9.12 14.09 10.45
CA GLY A 87 -9.14 12.66 10.78
C GLY A 87 -10.46 11.96 10.51
N LYS A 88 -11.47 12.63 9.93
CA LYS A 88 -12.64 11.94 9.40
C LYS A 88 -12.23 11.29 8.07
N GLN A 89 -12.22 9.97 8.06
CA GLN A 89 -12.33 9.19 6.82
C GLN A 89 -13.81 8.81 6.63
N GLY A 90 -14.20 8.52 5.39
CA GLY A 90 -15.48 7.87 5.12
C GLY A 90 -15.60 6.51 5.82
N ASN A 91 -16.63 5.72 5.48
CA ASN A 91 -16.83 4.38 6.06
C ASN A 91 -15.72 3.35 5.70
N SER A 92 -14.69 3.73 4.95
CA SER A 92 -13.59 2.87 4.51
C SER A 92 -12.52 2.73 5.58
N ARG A 93 -12.67 1.70 6.43
CA ARG A 93 -11.71 1.34 7.50
C ARG A 93 -10.34 0.83 7.01
N GLN A 94 -10.07 0.80 5.71
CA GLN A 94 -8.90 0.14 5.13
C GLN A 94 -8.07 1.01 4.18
N GLU A 95 -8.42 2.28 4.00
CA GLU A 95 -7.69 3.17 3.08
C GLU A 95 -6.54 3.88 3.80
N GLU A 96 -5.42 4.03 3.08
CA GLU A 96 -4.22 4.68 3.61
C GLU A 96 -4.50 6.17 3.87
N VAL A 97 -3.93 6.72 4.94
CA VAL A 97 -4.13 8.12 5.33
C VAL A 97 -2.79 8.83 5.41
N ILE A 98 -2.65 9.88 4.62
CA ILE A 98 -1.48 10.76 4.61
C ILE A 98 -1.83 12.00 5.41
N ASP A 99 -1.30 12.10 6.62
CA ASP A 99 -1.57 13.19 7.54
C ASP A 99 -0.54 14.31 7.39
N TYR A 100 -1.00 15.46 6.91
CA TYR A 100 -0.21 16.69 6.78
C TYR A 100 -0.32 17.61 8.02
N GLY A 101 -1.15 17.26 9.00
CA GLY A 101 -1.28 17.98 10.27
C GLY A 101 -1.62 19.46 10.08
N GLU A 102 -0.66 20.33 10.37
CA GLU A 102 -0.78 21.79 10.24
C GLU A 102 -0.38 22.33 8.87
N ALA A 103 0.22 21.50 8.01
CA ALA A 103 0.68 21.93 6.69
C ALA A 103 -0.51 22.23 5.78
N VAL A 104 -0.32 23.22 4.92
CA VAL A 104 -1.36 23.70 4.01
C VAL A 104 -1.40 22.81 2.77
N VAL A 105 -2.57 22.24 2.48
CA VAL A 105 -2.83 21.47 1.27
C VAL A 105 -3.57 22.36 0.28
N MET A 106 -3.02 22.55 -0.92
CA MET A 106 -3.58 23.43 -1.95
C MET A 106 -3.61 22.73 -3.30
N PRO A 107 -4.53 23.12 -4.20
CA PRO A 107 -4.44 22.75 -5.60
C PRO A 107 -3.09 23.15 -6.20
N GLY A 108 -2.62 22.37 -7.18
CA GLY A 108 -1.45 22.72 -7.96
C GLY A 108 -1.68 24.04 -8.71
N LEU A 109 -0.63 24.86 -8.80
CA LEU A 109 -0.67 26.09 -9.58
C LEU A 109 -0.73 25.77 -11.07
N ILE A 110 -1.54 26.53 -11.82
CA ILE A 110 -1.62 26.47 -13.27
C ILE A 110 -1.01 27.75 -13.81
N ASP A 111 0.06 27.62 -14.60
CA ASP A 111 0.65 28.72 -15.37
C ASP A 111 -0.05 28.75 -16.73
N VAL A 112 -0.64 29.90 -17.11
CA VAL A 112 -1.60 30.05 -18.24
C VAL A 112 -1.09 30.94 -19.36
#